data_AF-A0AAW9J0L4-F1
#
_entry.id   AF-A0AAW9J0L4-F1
#
_cell.length_a   1.000
_cell.length_b   1.000
_cell.length_c   1.000
_cell.angle_alpha   90.00
_cell.angle_beta   90.00
_cell.angle_gamma   90.00
#
_symmetry.space_group_name_H-M   'P 1'
#
loop_
_entity.id
_entity.type
_entity.pdbx_description
1 polymer ?
#
loop_
_entity_poly.entity_id
_entity_poly.type
_entity_poly.pdbx_seq_one_letter_code
_entity_poly.pdbx_strand_id
1 'polypeptide(L)'
;YLYVRGKIYRKNKPTVVTDIETPVKPKEETIDYKEVDGITNVLLIGADGINFDSGDQRSDSMIIATLDSNNKKVKLTSLYRDALVYIPGYGEDKMNASFSLGGPELVMDTIRYNYDLNIEKYAMINFVGFEAIIDQIGGIDIDVQEYQLHELNKYIGID
;
A
#
# COMPACT_ATOMS: atom_id res chain seq x y z
N TYR A 1 25.30 -32.13 13.92
CA TYR A 1 24.78 -31.69 12.61
C TYR A 1 25.01 -30.19 12.48
N LEU A 2 26.00 -29.85 11.64
CA LEU A 2 26.59 -28.53 11.43
C LEU A 2 26.28 -28.10 9.97
N TYR A 3 26.27 -26.78 9.69
CA TYR A 3 26.09 -26.14 8.36
C TYR A 3 24.65 -26.18 7.81
N VAL A 4 23.92 -25.08 7.56
CA VAL A 4 24.30 -23.84 6.87
C VAL A 4 23.56 -22.64 7.50
N ARG A 5 24.27 -21.82 8.28
CA ARG A 5 23.89 -20.43 8.63
C ARG A 5 24.98 -19.53 8.07
N GLY A 6 24.70 -18.88 6.95
CA GLY A 6 25.59 -17.86 6.41
C GLY A 6 25.53 -17.82 4.89
N LYS A 7 24.72 -16.88 4.36
CA LYS A 7 24.95 -16.14 3.10
C LYS A 7 23.84 -15.11 2.76
N ILE A 8 22.92 -14.75 3.66
CA ILE A 8 21.85 -13.76 3.34
C ILE A 8 22.03 -12.40 4.04
N TYR A 9 22.82 -12.29 5.12
CA TYR A 9 23.10 -10.98 5.73
C TYR A 9 24.43 -10.41 5.24
N ARG A 10 24.40 -9.62 4.16
CA ARG A 10 25.47 -8.69 3.84
C ARG A 10 25.26 -7.43 4.69
N LYS A 11 26.12 -7.23 5.70
CA LYS A 11 26.23 -5.95 6.43
C LYS A 11 26.62 -4.87 5.41
N ASN A 12 25.67 -4.04 4.98
CA ASN A 12 25.99 -2.82 4.25
C ASN A 12 26.57 -1.83 5.25
N LYS A 13 27.81 -1.38 5.01
CA LYS A 13 28.37 -0.21 5.70
C LYS A 13 27.57 1.01 5.24
N PRO A 14 27.26 1.97 6.12
CA PRO A 14 26.60 3.20 5.71
C PRO A 14 27.53 3.95 4.75
N THR A 15 27.16 4.00 3.48
CA THR A 15 27.77 4.92 2.53
C THR A 15 27.21 6.29 2.86
N VAL A 16 28.05 7.19 3.36
CA VAL A 16 27.71 8.60 3.44
C VAL A 16 27.70 9.12 2.00
N VAL A 17 26.51 9.23 1.42
CA VAL A 17 26.31 9.91 0.14
C VAL A 17 26.20 11.39 0.46
N THR A 18 27.30 12.10 0.30
CA THR A 18 27.28 13.55 0.08
C THR A 18 26.75 13.75 -1.33
N ASP A 19 25.69 14.57 -1.46
CA ASP A 19 24.94 14.85 -2.69
C ASP A 19 23.83 13.83 -3.00
N ILE A 20 22.72 13.92 -2.26
CA ILE A 20 21.44 13.35 -2.70
C ILE A 20 20.93 14.24 -3.84
N GLU A 21 21.39 13.97 -5.06
CA GLU A 21 20.57 14.28 -6.22
C GLU A 21 19.32 13.40 -6.10
N THR A 22 18.15 14.03 -5.91
CA THR A 22 16.86 13.34 -5.95
C THR A 22 16.86 12.46 -7.20
N PRO A 23 16.55 11.15 -7.10
CA PRO A 23 16.48 10.31 -8.30
C PRO A 23 15.50 10.98 -9.25
N VAL A 24 16.02 11.42 -10.40
CA VAL A 24 15.26 12.08 -11.45
C VAL A 24 14.09 11.16 -11.77
N LYS A 25 12.85 11.64 -11.59
CA LYS A 25 11.63 10.92 -12.04
C LYS A 25 11.95 10.34 -13.43
N PRO A 26 11.88 9.02 -13.64
CA PRO A 26 12.06 8.45 -14.96
C PRO A 26 11.19 9.26 -15.91
N LYS A 27 11.85 9.82 -16.93
CA LYS A 27 11.25 10.58 -18.03
C LYS A 27 9.94 9.86 -18.38
N GLU A 28 8.81 10.57 -18.35
CA GLU A 28 7.49 10.02 -18.67
C GLU A 28 7.60 9.16 -19.94
N GLU A 29 7.83 7.86 -19.78
CA GLU A 29 7.58 6.93 -20.84
C GLU A 29 6.07 7.01 -20.96
N THR A 30 5.61 7.47 -22.12
CA THR A 30 4.19 7.50 -22.46
C THR A 30 3.73 6.04 -22.55
N ILE A 31 3.48 5.43 -21.40
CA ILE A 31 2.78 4.16 -21.31
C ILE A 31 1.39 4.46 -21.85
N ASP A 32 1.05 3.85 -22.99
CA ASP A 32 -0.23 4.03 -23.67
C ASP A 32 -1.33 3.34 -22.85
N TYR A 33 -1.88 4.05 -21.87
CA TYR A 33 -3.02 3.57 -21.10
C TYR A 33 -4.33 4.03 -21.74
N LYS A 34 -5.32 3.14 -21.72
CA LYS A 34 -6.67 3.47 -22.18
C LYS A 34 -7.53 3.90 -21.01
N GLU A 35 -7.81 5.19 -20.93
CA GLU A 35 -8.93 5.64 -20.11
C GLU A 35 -10.24 5.12 -20.69
N VAL A 36 -11.05 4.53 -19.81
CA VAL A 36 -12.38 4.06 -20.16
C VAL A 36 -13.38 5.02 -19.51
N ASP A 37 -14.12 5.75 -20.34
CA ASP A 37 -15.15 6.66 -19.84
C ASP A 37 -16.15 5.93 -18.93
N GLY A 38 -16.57 6.59 -17.85
CA GLY A 38 -17.43 6.01 -16.81
C GLY A 38 -16.74 5.05 -15.84
N ILE A 39 -15.44 4.76 -15.97
CA ILE A 39 -14.65 4.01 -14.99
C ILE A 39 -13.76 4.98 -14.20
N THR A 40 -13.78 4.90 -12.87
CA THR A 40 -12.87 5.66 -12.01
C THR A 40 -12.17 4.72 -11.04
N ASN A 41 -10.83 4.71 -11.06
CA ASN A 41 -10.02 3.98 -10.10
C ASN A 41 -9.54 4.92 -9.00
N VAL A 42 -9.69 4.50 -7.74
CA VAL A 42 -9.17 5.18 -6.56
C VAL A 42 -8.34 4.20 -5.76
N LEU A 43 -7.10 4.56 -5.44
CA LEU A 43 -6.24 3.78 -4.57
C LEU A 43 -6.56 4.09 -3.10
N LEU A 44 -6.98 3.08 -2.35
CA LEU A 44 -7.19 3.15 -0.91
C LEU A 44 -5.96 2.58 -0.20
N ILE A 45 -5.37 3.36 0.69
CA ILE A 45 -4.13 3.02 1.39
C ILE A 45 -4.40 3.04 2.90
N GLY A 46 -4.16 1.90 3.56
CA GLY A 46 -4.11 1.78 5.01
C GLY A 46 -2.66 1.88 5.48
N ALA A 47 -2.34 2.93 6.23
CA ALA A 47 -0.99 3.18 6.75
C ALA A 47 -0.90 2.89 8.26
N ASP A 48 0.16 2.22 8.68
CA ASP A 48 0.48 1.91 10.09
C ASP A 48 1.17 3.09 10.81
N GLY A 49 0.75 4.32 10.49
CA GLY A 49 1.36 5.55 11.01
C GLY A 49 0.34 6.43 11.72
N ILE A 50 0.61 6.79 12.98
CA ILE A 50 -0.17 7.83 13.69
C ILE A 50 0.05 9.20 13.02
N ASN A 51 1.26 9.46 12.50
CA ASN A 51 1.65 10.71 11.86
C ASN A 51 2.14 10.47 10.43
N PHE A 52 1.41 11.04 9.46
CA PHE A 52 1.73 10.99 8.03
C PHE A 52 3.04 11.70 7.65
N ASP A 53 3.62 12.49 8.54
CA ASP A 53 4.88 13.23 8.34
C ASP A 53 6.14 12.47 8.80
N SER A 54 5.98 11.33 9.45
CA SER A 54 7.10 10.51 9.91
C SER A 54 7.59 9.68 8.75
N GLY A 55 8.81 9.92 8.24
CA GLY A 55 9.36 9.26 7.04
C GLY A 55 9.62 7.74 7.15
N ASP A 56 9.04 7.05 8.13
CA ASP A 56 9.14 5.61 8.31
C ASP A 56 7.73 4.98 8.43
N GLN A 57 6.89 5.28 7.45
CA GLN A 57 5.56 4.68 7.34
C GLN A 57 5.55 3.53 6.34
N ARG A 58 4.81 2.50 6.71
CA ARG A 58 4.53 1.36 5.85
C ARG A 58 3.05 1.35 5.54
N SER A 59 2.74 1.08 4.28
CA SER A 59 1.39 0.72 3.89
C SER A 59 1.23 -0.78 4.11
N ASP A 60 0.32 -1.16 5.00
CA ASP A 60 0.00 -2.57 5.23
C ASP A 60 -1.20 -3.05 4.41
N SER A 61 -2.03 -2.12 3.93
CA SER A 61 -3.18 -2.43 3.08
C SER A 61 -3.24 -1.50 1.86
N MET A 62 -3.37 -2.08 0.67
CA MET A 62 -3.56 -1.36 -0.59
C MET A 62 -4.72 -2.00 -1.35
N ILE A 63 -5.76 -1.22 -1.63
CA ILE A 63 -6.95 -1.67 -2.35
C ILE A 63 -7.25 -0.68 -3.47
N ILE A 64 -7.43 -1.18 -4.68
CA ILE A 64 -7.95 -0.38 -5.79
C ILE A 64 -9.47 -0.48 -5.77
N ALA A 65 -10.13 0.64 -5.56
CA ALA A 65 -11.58 0.77 -5.72
C ALA A 65 -11.89 1.25 -7.15
N THR A 66 -12.50 0.38 -7.94
CA THR A 66 -12.99 0.69 -9.28
C THR A 66 -14.47 0.99 -9.23
N LEU A 67 -14.83 2.24 -9.46
CA LEU A 67 -16.19 2.73 -9.62
C LEU A 67 -16.58 2.61 -11.09
N ASP A 68 -17.44 1.65 -11.40
CA ASP A 68 -17.97 1.40 -12.74
C ASP A 68 -19.36 2.03 -12.88
N SER A 69 -19.39 3.27 -13.37
CA SER A 69 -20.62 4.05 -13.55
C SER A 69 -21.48 3.54 -14.70
N ASN A 70 -20.89 2.80 -15.63
CA ASN A 70 -21.57 2.20 -16.78
C ASN A 70 -22.44 1.02 -16.33
N ASN A 71 -21.88 0.16 -15.47
CA ASN A 71 -22.57 -1.04 -14.97
C ASN A 71 -23.18 -0.86 -13.57
N LYS A 72 -23.02 0.32 -12.94
CA LYS A 72 -23.44 0.62 -11.56
C LYS A 72 -22.85 -0.38 -10.55
N LYS A 73 -21.55 -0.67 -10.69
CA LYS A 73 -20.83 -1.62 -9.84
C LYS A 73 -19.62 -0.97 -9.18
N VAL A 74 -19.32 -1.43 -7.97
CA VAL A 74 -18.04 -1.15 -7.30
C VAL A 74 -17.26 -2.44 -7.25
N LYS A 75 -16.00 -2.42 -7.68
CA LYS A 75 -15.07 -3.55 -7.57
C LYS A 75 -13.91 -3.15 -6.68
N LEU A 76 -13.53 -4.02 -5.77
CA LEU A 76 -12.38 -3.83 -4.88
C LEU A 76 -11.32 -4.87 -5.22
N THR A 77 -10.11 -4.42 -5.55
CA THR A 77 -8.98 -5.28 -5.88
C THR A 77 -7.87 -5.05 -4.86
N SER A 78 -7.59 -6.04 -4.03
CA SER A 78 -6.49 -5.96 -3.06
C SER A 78 -5.14 -6.22 -3.73
N LEU A 79 -4.16 -5.38 -3.42
CA LEU A 79 -2.77 -5.58 -3.83
C LEU A 79 -1.99 -6.17 -2.65
N TYR A 80 -1.27 -7.27 -2.90
CA TYR A 80 -0.51 -7.92 -1.84
C TYR A 80 0.76 -7.14 -1.49
N ARG A 81 0.92 -6.86 -0.19
CA ARG A 81 2.04 -6.11 0.39
C ARG A 81 3.42 -6.60 -0.05
N ASP A 82 3.57 -7.92 -0.12
CA ASP A 82 4.83 -8.61 -0.39
C ASP A 82 4.95 -9.10 -1.86
N ALA A 83 4.09 -8.63 -2.76
CA ALA A 83 4.23 -8.92 -4.19
C ALA A 83 5.56 -8.35 -4.70
N LEU A 84 6.32 -9.15 -5.46
CA LEU A 84 7.54 -8.69 -6.13
C LEU A 84 7.14 -7.85 -7.34
N VAL A 85 7.57 -6.59 -7.35
CA VAL A 85 7.22 -5.60 -8.38
C VAL A 85 8.45 -4.77 -8.74
N TYR A 86 8.45 -4.22 -9.96
CA TYR A 86 9.42 -3.21 -10.34
C TYR A 86 9.01 -1.84 -9.82
N ILE A 87 9.82 -1.23 -8.96
CA ILE A 87 9.62 0.11 -8.42
C ILE A 87 10.44 1.11 -9.26
N PRO A 88 9.80 2.05 -9.97
CA PRO A 88 10.50 3.00 -10.83
C PRO A 88 11.54 3.81 -10.07
N GLY A 89 12.79 3.78 -10.53
CA GLY A 89 13.93 4.46 -9.88
C GLY A 89 14.60 3.67 -8.75
N TYR A 90 14.04 2.52 -8.33
CA TYR A 90 14.57 1.72 -7.20
C TYR A 90 14.82 0.25 -7.54
N GLY A 91 14.28 -0.26 -8.65
CA GLY A 91 14.46 -1.65 -9.08
C GLY A 91 13.38 -2.58 -8.50
N GLU A 92 13.64 -3.89 -8.51
CA GLU A 92 12.67 -4.88 -7.99
C GLU A 92 12.69 -4.93 -6.46
N ASP A 93 11.51 -4.80 -5.84
CA ASP A 93 11.31 -5.00 -4.41
C ASP A 93 9.84 -5.38 -4.13
N LYS A 94 9.48 -5.50 -2.85
CA LYS A 94 8.11 -5.72 -2.40
C LYS A 94 7.23 -4.49 -2.67
N MET A 95 5.97 -4.72 -3.01
CA MET A 95 4.99 -3.66 -3.30
C MET A 95 4.93 -2.59 -2.21
N ASN A 96 4.98 -2.95 -0.94
CA ASN A 96 4.94 -1.97 0.16
C ASN A 96 6.20 -1.09 0.28
N ALA A 97 7.34 -1.52 -0.25
CA ALA A 97 8.54 -0.71 -0.25
C ALA A 97 8.33 0.56 -1.08
N SER A 98 7.52 0.51 -2.14
CA SER A 98 7.20 1.70 -2.94
C SER A 98 6.56 2.82 -2.11
N PHE A 99 5.72 2.46 -1.14
CA PHE A 99 5.13 3.43 -0.22
C PHE A 99 6.17 4.03 0.74
N SER A 100 7.04 3.21 1.33
CA SER A 100 8.08 3.72 2.23
C SER A 100 9.14 4.56 1.51
N LEU A 101 9.40 4.28 0.23
CA LEU A 101 10.41 4.96 -0.58
C LEU A 101 9.92 6.29 -1.16
N GLY A 102 8.65 6.38 -1.56
CA GLY A 102 8.14 7.54 -2.28
C GLY A 102 6.66 7.84 -2.06
N GLY A 103 6.07 7.29 -1.00
CA GLY A 103 4.70 7.56 -0.60
C GLY A 103 3.66 7.09 -1.63
N PRO A 104 2.45 7.66 -1.60
CA PRO A 104 1.35 7.23 -2.46
C PRO A 104 1.63 7.47 -3.96
N GLU A 105 2.40 8.49 -4.32
CA GLU A 105 2.77 8.76 -5.72
C GLU A 105 3.59 7.61 -6.31
N LEU A 106 4.62 7.15 -5.59
CA LEU A 106 5.47 6.06 -6.07
C LEU A 106 4.72 4.72 -6.10
N VAL A 107 3.73 4.53 -5.22
CA VAL A 107 2.82 3.37 -5.30
C VAL A 107 2.01 3.42 -6.59
N MET A 108 1.41 4.56 -6.93
CA MET A 108 0.64 4.72 -8.17
C MET A 108 1.52 4.51 -9.41
N ASP A 109 2.75 5.02 -9.41
CA ASP A 109 3.70 4.79 -10.50
C ASP A 109 4.08 3.30 -10.58
N THR A 110 4.33 2.65 -9.45
CA THR A 110 4.61 1.20 -9.39
C THR A 110 3.43 0.40 -9.94
N ILE A 111 2.19 0.75 -9.61
CA ILE A 111 0.99 0.13 -10.18
C ILE A 111 0.95 0.33 -11.69
N ARG A 112 1.21 1.56 -12.16
CA ARG A 112 1.21 1.89 -13.59
C ARG A 112 2.20 1.01 -14.36
N TYR A 113 3.43 0.88 -13.87
CA TYR A 113 4.47 0.09 -14.54
C TYR A 113 4.22 -1.42 -14.52
N ASN A 114 3.67 -1.98 -13.44
CA ASN A 114 3.54 -3.43 -13.28
C ASN A 114 2.21 -3.98 -13.82
N TYR A 115 1.16 -3.16 -13.83
CA TYR A 115 -0.20 -3.60 -14.16
C TYR A 115 -0.83 -2.84 -15.33
N ASP A 116 -0.10 -1.92 -15.97
CA ASP A 116 -0.59 -1.09 -17.08
C ASP A 116 -1.90 -0.36 -16.72
N LEU A 117 -1.97 0.12 -15.47
CA LEU A 117 -3.16 0.73 -14.89
C LEU A 117 -2.84 2.13 -14.40
N ASN A 118 -3.48 3.14 -15.01
CA ASN A 118 -3.38 4.51 -14.54
C ASN A 118 -4.33 4.76 -13.37
N ILE A 119 -3.79 5.25 -12.25
CA ILE A 119 -4.55 5.71 -11.09
C ILE A 119 -4.04 7.09 -10.73
N GLU A 120 -4.97 8.04 -10.59
CA GLU A 120 -4.65 9.45 -10.31
C GLU A 120 -5.23 9.92 -8.98
N LYS A 121 -6.07 9.09 -8.36
CA LYS A 121 -6.78 9.40 -7.12
C LYS A 121 -6.37 8.39 -6.07
N TYR A 122 -6.02 8.89 -4.89
CA TYR A 122 -5.82 8.05 -3.73
C TYR A 122 -6.49 8.65 -2.50
N ALA A 123 -6.85 7.78 -1.55
CA ALA A 123 -7.27 8.15 -0.21
C ALA A 123 -6.43 7.32 0.77
N MET A 124 -5.92 7.99 1.80
CA MET A 124 -5.11 7.36 2.83
C MET A 124 -5.81 7.47 4.17
N ILE A 125 -5.76 6.38 4.94
CA ILE A 125 -6.34 6.32 6.26
C ILE A 125 -5.40 5.60 7.22
N ASN A 126 -5.31 6.10 8.45
CA ASN A 126 -4.64 5.44 9.55
C ASN A 126 -5.68 4.76 10.46
N PHE A 127 -5.23 3.96 11.44
CA PHE A 127 -6.13 3.22 12.31
C PHE A 127 -7.12 4.12 13.07
N VAL A 128 -6.66 5.27 13.57
CA VAL A 128 -7.52 6.22 14.31
C VAL A 128 -8.63 6.78 13.42
N GLY A 129 -8.29 7.18 12.19
CA GLY A 129 -9.28 7.66 11.23
C GLY A 129 -10.25 6.57 10.82
N PHE A 130 -9.78 5.31 10.70
CA PHE A 130 -10.63 4.17 10.37
C PHE A 130 -11.64 3.89 11.48
N GLU A 131 -11.20 3.85 12.74
CA GLU A 131 -12.07 3.69 13.92
C GLU A 131 -13.17 4.76 13.95
N ALA A 132 -12.80 6.04 13.80
CA ALA A 132 -13.76 7.14 13.80
C ALA A 132 -14.83 7.02 12.68
N ILE A 133 -14.44 6.52 11.49
CA ILE A 133 -15.40 6.28 10.41
C ILE A 133 -16.37 5.14 10.77
N ILE A 134 -15.85 4.03 11.32
CA ILE A 134 -16.67 2.89 11.72
C ILE A 134 -17.67 3.28 12.81
N ASP A 135 -17.24 4.05 13.81
CA ASP A 135 -18.12 4.55 14.87
C ASP A 135 -19.21 5.47 14.31
N GLN A 136 -18.85 6.36 13.37
CA GLN A 136 -19.80 7.29 12.76
C GLN A 136 -20.88 6.59 11.93
N ILE A 137 -20.57 5.45 11.31
CA ILE A 137 -21.57 4.65 10.57
C ILE A 137 -22.37 3.71 11.48
N GLY A 138 -22.11 3.71 12.80
CA GLY A 138 -22.84 2.90 13.79
C GLY A 138 -22.28 1.49 13.99
N GLY A 139 -21.01 1.27 13.65
CA GLY A 139 -20.37 -0.04 13.70
C GLY A 139 -20.63 -0.90 12.47
N ILE A 140 -19.99 -2.09 12.44
CA ILE A 140 -20.18 -3.09 11.39
C ILE A 140 -20.33 -4.48 12.00
N ASP A 141 -21.16 -5.31 11.37
CA ASP A 141 -21.26 -6.73 11.71
C ASP A 141 -20.15 -7.51 10.98
N ILE A 142 -19.38 -8.29 11.73
CA ILE A 142 -18.32 -9.16 11.20
C ILE A 142 -18.62 -10.59 11.64
N ASP A 143 -18.55 -11.53 10.70
CA ASP A 143 -18.62 -12.96 11.01
C ASP A 143 -17.28 -13.42 11.59
N VAL A 144 -17.27 -13.69 12.90
CA VAL A 144 -16.08 -14.09 13.66
C VAL A 144 -16.10 -15.60 13.84
N GLN A 145 -15.04 -16.26 13.37
CA GLN A 145 -14.90 -17.70 13.51
C GLN A 145 -14.51 -18.09 14.95
N GLU A 146 -14.92 -19.28 15.40
CA GLU A 146 -14.76 -19.71 16.80
C GLU A 146 -13.30 -19.69 17.28
N TYR A 147 -12.34 -19.99 16.41
CA TYR A 147 -10.92 -19.94 16.74
C TYR A 147 -10.37 -18.52 16.98
N GLN A 148 -11.08 -17.48 16.54
CA GLN A 148 -10.69 -16.08 16.70
C GLN A 148 -11.24 -15.47 17.99
N LEU A 149 -12.30 -16.04 18.56
CA LEU A 149 -13.00 -15.51 19.72
C LEU A 149 -12.10 -15.36 20.94
N HIS A 150 -11.21 -16.32 21.18
CA HIS A 150 -10.30 -16.28 22.34
C HIS A 150 -9.40 -15.04 22.33
N GLU A 151 -8.91 -14.64 21.14
CA GLU A 151 -8.05 -13.47 21.01
C GLU A 151 -8.85 -12.17 21.04
N LEU A 152 -10.00 -12.13 20.36
CA LEU A 152 -10.84 -10.92 20.30
C LEU A 152 -11.39 -10.55 21.68
N ASN A 153 -11.82 -11.53 22.48
CA ASN A 153 -12.35 -11.28 23.82
C ASN A 153 -11.31 -10.70 24.80
N LYS A 154 -10.01 -10.68 24.46
CA LYS A 154 -9.00 -9.97 25.27
C LYS A 154 -9.11 -8.46 25.16
N TYR A 155 -9.71 -7.97 24.07
CA TYR A 155 -9.76 -6.55 23.73
C TYR A 155 -11.19 -6.00 23.66
N ILE A 156 -12.21 -6.87 23.67
CA ILE A 156 -13.63 -6.47 23.75
C ILE A 156 -13.99 -6.22 25.23
N GLY A 157 -14.36 -4.99 25.59
CA GLY A 157 -14.92 -4.65 26.90
C GLY A 157 -13.93 -4.15 27.96
N ILE A 158 -12.77 -3.61 27.56
CA ILE A 158 -11.92 -2.81 28.45
C ILE A 158 -12.34 -1.34 28.29
N ASP A 159 -13.34 -0.92 29.06
CA ASP A 159 -13.63 0.49 29.33
C ASP A 159 -12.69 1.05 30.41
#